data_AF-A0A949AJ52-F1
#
_entry.id   AF-A0A949AJ52-F1
#
_cell.length_a   1.000
_cell.length_b   1.000
_cell.length_c   1.000
_cell.angle_alpha   90.00
_cell.angle_beta   90.00
_cell.angle_gamma   90.00
#
_symmetry.space_group_name_H-M   'P 1'
#
loop_
_entity.id
_entity.type
_entity.pdbx_description
1 polymer ?
#
loop_
_entity_poly.entity_id
_entity_poly.type
_entity_poly.pdbx_seq_one_letter_code
_entity_poly.pdbx_strand_id
1 'polypeptide(L)' 'IVDVSSNENAEFLITATESIWRAVFTSQIDPFVATTQKKMNLRGDFAKISKWYAPCSRVFELWTGVPIE' A
#
# COMPACT_ATOMS: atom_id res chain seq x y z
N ILE A 1 8.86 9.46 -16.28
CA ILE A 1 7.43 9.14 -16.47
C ILE A 1 7.30 7.67 -16.14
N VAL A 2 6.49 7.34 -15.14
CA VAL A 2 6.33 5.95 -14.66
C VAL A 2 5.36 5.26 -15.61
N ASP A 3 5.75 4.14 -16.18
CA ASP A 3 4.87 3.28 -16.96
C ASP A 3 3.80 2.72 -16.02
N VAL A 4 2.52 3.01 -16.30
CA VAL A 4 1.38 2.60 -15.48
C VAL A 4 0.53 1.67 -16.32
N SER A 5 0.29 0.46 -15.84
CA SER A 5 -0.53 -0.54 -16.54
C SER A 5 -1.60 -1.11 -15.62
N SER A 6 -2.73 -1.50 -16.21
CA SER A 6 -3.81 -2.23 -15.53
C SER A 6 -3.55 -3.73 -15.60
N ASN A 7 -2.41 -4.19 -15.07
CA ASN A 7 -2.03 -5.59 -15.10
C ASN A 7 -2.35 -6.27 -13.76
N GLU A 8 -3.38 -7.11 -13.76
CA GLU A 8 -3.78 -7.92 -12.60
C GLU A 8 -2.72 -8.97 -12.20
N ASN A 9 -1.78 -9.26 -13.10
CA ASN A 9 -0.68 -10.19 -12.88
C ASN A 9 0.61 -9.52 -12.36
N ALA A 10 0.50 -8.37 -11.71
CA ALA A 10 1.63 -7.72 -11.05
C ALA A 10 2.33 -8.65 -10.03
N GLU A 11 3.66 -8.51 -9.88
CA GLU A 11 4.48 -9.28 -8.92
C GLU A 11 3.93 -9.14 -7.48
N PHE A 12 3.42 -7.95 -7.17
CA PHE A 12 2.75 -7.64 -5.91
C PHE A 12 1.36 -7.07 -6.20
N LEU A 13 0.36 -7.62 -5.52
CA LEU A 13 -1.00 -7.07 -5.53
C LEU A 13 -1.45 -6.89 -4.08
N ILE A 14 -1.68 -5.64 -3.68
CA ILE A 14 -2.22 -5.28 -2.36
C ILE A 14 -3.69 -4.93 -2.53
N THR A 15 -4.56 -5.59 -1.78
CA THR A 15 -6.01 -5.33 -1.80
C THR A 15 -6.54 -5.16 -0.39
N ALA A 16 -7.58 -4.33 -0.24
CA ALA A 16 -8.26 -4.07 1.02
C ALA A 16 -9.64 -3.47 0.73
N THR A 17 -10.50 -3.40 1.74
CA THR A 17 -11.75 -2.63 1.64
C THR A 17 -11.44 -1.14 1.51
N GLU A 18 -12.38 -0.38 0.94
CA GLU A 18 -12.27 1.09 0.83
C GLU A 18 -11.96 1.75 2.18
N SER A 19 -12.63 1.31 3.25
CA SER A 19 -12.42 1.83 4.61
C SER A 19 -10.98 1.67 5.09
N ILE A 20 -10.32 0.55 4.78
CA ILE A 20 -8.93 0.31 5.14
C ILE A 20 -7.99 1.16 4.28
N TRP A 21 -8.26 1.28 2.98
CA TRP A 21 -7.51 2.17 2.11
C TRP A 21 -7.58 3.63 2.57
N ARG A 22 -8.77 4.14 2.90
CA ARG A 22 -8.94 5.50 3.45
C ARG A 22 -8.12 5.69 4.73
N ALA A 23 -8.13 4.72 5.64
CA ALA A 23 -7.34 4.78 6.87
C ALA A 23 -5.82 4.79 6.61
N VAL A 24 -5.34 4.07 5.60
CA VAL A 24 -3.92 4.08 5.19
C VAL A 24 -3.53 5.42 4.57
N PHE A 25 -4.32 5.95 3.63
CA PHE A 25 -4.03 7.21 2.97
C PHE A 25 -4.14 8.43 3.90
N THR A 26 -4.94 8.34 4.96
CA THR A 26 -5.00 9.34 6.04
C THR A 26 -3.97 9.10 7.16
N SER A 27 -3.05 8.15 6.99
CA SER A 27 -2.06 7.73 8.00
C SER A 27 -2.62 7.35 9.37
N GLN A 28 -3.88 6.93 9.44
CA GLN A 28 -4.46 6.34 10.64
C GLN A 28 -3.93 4.91 10.88
N ILE A 29 -3.51 4.22 9.81
CA ILE A 29 -2.96 2.86 9.85
C ILE A 29 -1.75 2.77 8.93
N ASP A 30 -0.64 2.19 9.42
CA ASP A 30 0.50 1.86 8.55
C ASP A 30 0.13 0.67 7.62
N PRO A 31 0.42 0.76 6.31
CA PRO A 31 0.01 -0.27 5.34
C PRO A 31 0.69 -1.63 5.53
N PHE A 32 1.94 -1.66 6.01
CA PHE A 32 2.62 -2.92 6.30
C PHE A 32 2.11 -3.53 7.60
N VAL A 33 1.81 -2.70 8.61
CA VAL A 33 1.10 -3.14 9.81
C VAL A 33 -0.27 -3.69 9.45
N ALA A 34 -1.01 -3.04 8.55
CA ALA A 34 -2.31 -3.52 8.08
C ALA A 34 -2.19 -4.86 7.34
N THR A 35 -1.13 -5.05 6.55
CA THR A 35 -0.85 -6.31 5.85
C THR A 35 -0.48 -7.43 6.81
N THR A 36 0.42 -7.17 7.77
CA THR A 36 0.82 -8.17 8.80
C THR A 36 -0.34 -8.54 9.72
N GLN A 37 -1.25 -7.60 10.01
CA GLN A 37 -2.50 -7.84 10.74
C GLN A 37 -3.62 -8.46 9.89
N LYS A 38 -3.37 -8.80 8.61
CA LYS A 38 -4.35 -9.33 7.64
C LYS A 38 -5.56 -8.42 7.38
N LYS A 39 -5.46 -7.13 7.69
CA LYS A 39 -6.44 -6.10 7.31
C LYS A 39 -6.34 -5.75 5.83
N MET A 40 -5.15 -5.91 5.25
CA MET A 40 -4.90 -5.86 3.81
C MET A 40 -4.38 -7.22 3.36
N ASN A 41 -4.78 -7.65 2.16
CA ASN A 41 -4.28 -8.85 1.54
C ASN A 41 -3.13 -8.51 0.60
N LEU A 42 -2.07 -9.31 0.65
CA LEU A 42 -0.92 -9.23 -0.24
C LEU A 42 -0.81 -10.53 -1.03
N ARG A 43 -0.89 -10.44 -2.35
CA ARG A 43 -0.44 -11.49 -3.27
C ARG A 43 0.99 -11.20 -3.68
N GLY A 44 1.89 -12.16 -3.49
CA GLY A 44 3.32 -12.03 -3.79
C GLY A 44 4.20 -12.47 -2.61
N ASP A 45 5.50 -12.23 -2.71
CA ASP A 45 6.47 -12.59 -1.66
C ASP A 45 6.65 -11.42 -0.67
N PHE A 46 6.21 -11.62 0.57
CA PHE A 46 6.33 -10.61 1.63
C PHE A 46 7.79 -10.22 1.93
N ALA A 47 8.74 -11.15 1.84
CA ALA A 47 10.16 -10.86 2.06
C ALA A 47 10.78 -10.05 0.92
N LYS A 48 10.22 -10.11 -0.29
CA LYS A 48 10.62 -9.24 -1.38
C LYS A 48 10.03 -7.84 -1.26
N ILE A 49 8.74 -7.72 -0.94
CA ILE A 49 8.09 -6.40 -0.82
C ILE A 49 8.58 -5.63 0.41
N SER A 50 9.01 -6.32 1.47
CA SER A 50 9.56 -5.66 2.66
C SER A 50 10.84 -4.85 2.36
N LYS A 51 11.58 -5.19 1.30
CA LYS A 51 12.72 -4.38 0.82
C LYS A 51 12.28 -2.99 0.32
N TRP A 52 11.02 -2.86 -0.08
CA TRP A 52 10.40 -1.61 -0.49
C TRP A 52 9.74 -0.87 0.67
N TYR A 53 9.94 -1.30 1.92
CA TYR A 53 9.32 -0.66 3.09
C TYR A 53 9.63 0.85 3.17
N ALA A 54 10.90 1.23 3.10
CA ALA A 54 11.30 2.64 3.20
C ALA A 54 10.68 3.52 2.10
N PRO A 55 10.75 3.17 0.80
CA PRO A 55 10.10 3.97 -0.24
C PRO A 55 8.57 3.97 -0.12
N CYS A 56 7.93 2.83 0.19
CA CYS A 56 6.48 2.77 0.38
C CYS A 56 6.03 3.64 1.56
N SER A 57 6.70 3.53 2.72
CA SER A 57 6.43 4.35 3.91
C SER A 57 6.52 5.84 3.58
N ARG A 58 7.56 6.26 2.85
CA ARG A 58 7.70 7.66 2.41
C ARG A 58 6.58 8.13 1.49
N VAL A 59 6.11 7.27 0.57
CA VAL A 59 4.98 7.59 -0.32
C VAL A 59 3.71 7.85 0.48
N PHE A 60 3.39 6.98 1.45
CA PHE A 60 2.19 7.16 2.28
C PHE A 60 2.29 8.37 3.20
N GLU A 61 3.47 8.66 3.74
CA GLU A 61 3.75 9.91 4.46
C GLU A 61 3.43 11.14 3.61
N LEU A 62 3.95 11.18 2.38
CA LEU A 62 3.72 12.29 1.45
C LEU A 62 2.24 12.43 1.08
N TRP A 63 1.51 11.31 1.04
CA TRP A 63 0.10 11.28 0.69
C TRP A 63 -0.79 12.02 1.70
N THR A 64 -0.36 12.14 2.96
CA THR A 64 -1.08 12.93 3.98
C THR A 64 -1.19 14.42 3.63
N GLY A 65 -0.28 14.93 2.79
CA GLY A 65 -0.30 16.30 2.31
C GLY A 65 -1.25 16.54 1.13
N VAL A 66 -1.90 15.49 0.61
CA VAL A 66 -2.82 15.57 -0.53
C VAL A 66 -4.25 15.41 -0.03
N PRO A 67 -5.19 16.32 -0.40
CA PRO A 67 -6.60 16.13 -0.05
C PRO A 67 -7.14 14.85 -0.69
N ILE A 68 -7.77 14.01 0.11
CA ILE A 68 -8.41 12.77 -0.35
C ILE A 68 -9.86 13.13 -0.73
N GLU A 69 -10.20 13.00 -2.01
CA GLU A 69 -11.58 13.18 -2.52
C GLU A 69 -12.47 11.96 -2.23
#